data_AF-A0A2A4VZ89-F1
#
_entry.id   AF-A0A2A4VZ89-F1
#
_cell.length_a   1.000
_cell.length_b   1.000
_cell.length_c   1.000
_cell.angle_alpha   90.00
_cell.angle_beta   90.00
_cell.angle_gamma   90.00
#
_symmetry.space_group_name_H-M   'P 1'
#
loop_
_entity.id
_entity.type
_entity.pdbx_description
1 polymer ?
#
loop_
_entity_poly.entity_id
_entity_poly.type
_entity_poly.pdbx_seq_one_letter_code
_entity_poly.pdbx_strand_id
1 'polypeptide(L)'
;MVELALFRTISIARPGDDGPPPTPPPGITALNPIFGSSFNDFVIGNTGDRALAGGFGDDTLVARFGNDTLVGGVGSDTFRVSLAPDPDGDTLVNTVIADYEPGVDAPIPLIFPAGSSSADGIFSSFDDLLANAVEIDGGVVITLTSSQTLTLEGLTLGDLTEELFLGSVNEAQGSEFLLESYEGAGAISGSADSDLILAGFEPDDNKIFGGAGDDVLFGGGGNDQIFGNVGNDSLSGDAGDDIVFGGVGRDEILGGDGDDELYGGAGDDIVIGGAGDDSLYGGAGHDFLIGGEGADTFFFNTTGGGTVVDFDIEEDVLFLANTVTDFTDIQSILDAATFIGGIDASTQVVIDLGGGNSLSLIGFTLEQLSEATIIF
;
A
#
# COMPACT_ATOMS: atom_id res chain seq x y z
N MET A 1 23.52 -0.89 -6.71
CA MET A 1 22.22 -1.41 -7.18
C MET A 1 21.84 -2.55 -6.27
N VAL A 2 21.42 -2.21 -5.05
CA VAL A 2 20.48 -3.08 -4.34
C VAL A 2 19.17 -2.68 -4.98
N GLU A 3 18.65 -3.58 -5.80
CA GLU A 3 17.30 -3.52 -6.31
C GLU A 3 16.42 -3.52 -5.06
N LEU A 4 15.84 -2.36 -4.71
CA LEU A 4 14.79 -2.21 -3.72
C LEU A 4 13.58 -3.01 -4.24
N ALA A 5 13.64 -4.33 -4.06
CA ALA A 5 12.58 -5.26 -4.46
C ALA A 5 11.53 -5.42 -3.35
N LEU A 6 11.34 -4.39 -2.52
CA LEU A 6 10.59 -4.44 -1.26
C LEU A 6 9.45 -3.41 -1.22
N PHE A 7 8.79 -3.22 -2.36
CA PHE A 7 7.35 -3.04 -2.40
C PHE A 7 6.93 -4.02 -3.49
N ARG A 8 6.03 -4.96 -3.19
CA ARG A 8 5.24 -5.56 -4.28
C ARG A 8 4.58 -4.37 -4.95
N THR A 9 4.97 -4.08 -6.18
CA THR A 9 4.73 -2.78 -6.82
C THR A 9 3.23 -2.50 -6.85
N ILE A 10 2.75 -1.73 -5.88
CA ILE A 10 1.59 -0.91 -6.13
C ILE A 10 2.15 0.26 -6.89
N SER A 11 1.89 0.29 -8.20
CA SER A 11 2.20 1.48 -9.01
C SER A 11 1.21 2.58 -8.66
N ILE A 12 1.39 3.19 -7.48
CA ILE A 12 0.86 4.52 -7.17
C ILE A 12 1.88 5.48 -7.79
N ALA A 13 1.43 6.26 -8.78
CA ALA A 13 2.30 7.12 -9.57
C ALA A 13 3.29 7.95 -8.71
N ARG A 14 4.55 7.54 -8.62
CA ARG A 14 5.66 8.43 -8.22
C ARG A 14 6.26 9.05 -9.49
N PRO A 15 6.34 10.39 -9.60
CA PRO A 15 7.01 11.01 -10.73
C PRO A 15 8.52 10.77 -10.62
N GLY A 16 9.07 9.80 -11.37
CA GLY A 16 10.52 9.77 -11.56
C GLY A 16 11.20 8.47 -12.01
N ASP A 17 10.58 7.30 -11.92
CA ASP A 17 11.37 6.04 -11.98
C ASP A 17 11.14 5.12 -13.18
N ASP A 18 10.60 5.63 -14.29
CA ASP A 18 10.42 4.81 -15.48
C ASP A 18 11.58 4.94 -16.47
N GLY A 19 12.04 3.80 -16.97
CA GLY A 19 12.46 3.69 -18.37
C GLY A 19 11.36 4.24 -19.30
N PRO A 20 11.56 4.27 -20.63
CA PRO A 20 10.49 4.78 -21.50
C PRO A 20 9.18 4.01 -21.21
N PRO A 21 8.05 4.71 -20.97
CA PRO A 21 6.80 4.06 -20.60
C PRO A 21 6.44 2.99 -21.64
N PRO A 22 5.88 1.84 -21.22
CA PRO A 22 5.36 0.87 -22.16
C PRO A 22 4.42 1.58 -23.14
N THR A 23 4.55 1.30 -24.43
CA THR A 23 3.67 1.89 -25.43
C THR A 23 2.22 1.55 -25.07
N PRO A 24 1.28 2.51 -25.08
CA PRO A 24 -0.10 2.25 -24.68
C PRO A 24 -0.67 1.05 -25.44
N PRO A 25 -1.34 0.10 -24.76
CA PRO A 25 -2.15 -0.91 -25.42
C PRO A 25 -3.09 -0.25 -26.44
N PRO A 26 -3.32 -0.86 -27.62
CA PRO A 26 -4.31 -0.35 -28.56
C PRO A 26 -5.69 -0.28 -27.88
N GLY A 27 -6.23 0.93 -27.72
CA GLY A 27 -7.55 1.15 -27.10
C GLY A 27 -7.59 2.23 -26.02
N ILE A 28 -6.44 2.56 -25.42
CA ILE A 28 -6.40 3.59 -24.37
C ILE A 28 -6.42 5.00 -24.99
N THR A 29 -7.58 5.65 -25.00
CA THR A 29 -7.76 7.06 -25.43
C THR A 29 -7.98 8.06 -24.29
N ALA A 30 -8.00 7.61 -23.02
CA ALA A 30 -8.28 8.44 -21.86
C ALA A 30 -7.04 9.19 -21.32
N LEU A 31 -7.29 10.27 -20.58
CA LEU A 31 -6.31 11.17 -20.00
C LEU A 31 -5.47 10.45 -18.93
N ASN A 32 -4.14 10.55 -19.04
CA ASN A 32 -3.13 10.13 -18.04
C ASN A 32 -3.28 8.67 -17.52
N PRO A 33 -2.94 7.65 -18.33
CA PRO A 33 -2.98 6.25 -17.94
C PRO A 33 -2.02 5.92 -16.80
N ILE A 34 -2.45 5.01 -15.92
CA ILE A 34 -1.64 4.37 -14.87
C ILE A 34 -1.18 3.03 -15.43
N PHE A 35 0.14 2.81 -15.45
CA PHE A 35 0.74 1.58 -15.95
C PHE A 35 1.35 0.82 -14.79
N GLY A 36 1.11 -0.49 -14.76
CA GLY A 36 1.93 -1.45 -14.07
C GLY A 36 3.19 -1.76 -14.87
N SER A 37 3.86 -2.84 -14.46
CA SER A 37 5.21 -3.20 -14.82
C SER A 37 5.24 -4.52 -15.60
N SER A 38 6.28 -5.33 -15.39
CA SER A 38 6.40 -6.68 -15.95
C SER A 38 6.30 -7.77 -14.88
N PHE A 39 5.72 -7.43 -13.73
CA PHE A 39 5.52 -8.29 -12.58
C PHE A 39 4.04 -8.31 -12.22
N ASN A 40 3.67 -9.03 -11.16
CA ASN A 40 2.31 -9.00 -10.67
C ASN A 40 2.08 -7.64 -9.98
N ASP A 41 1.31 -6.77 -10.62
CA ASP A 41 1.06 -5.41 -10.20
C ASP A 41 -0.32 -5.24 -9.58
N PHE A 42 -0.42 -4.26 -8.70
CA PHE A 42 -1.69 -3.76 -8.19
C PHE A 42 -1.92 -2.34 -8.73
N VAL A 43 -2.86 -2.21 -9.67
CA VAL A 43 -3.13 -0.96 -10.40
C VAL A 43 -4.47 -0.40 -9.96
N ILE A 44 -4.47 0.82 -9.42
CA ILE A 44 -5.64 1.42 -8.77
C ILE A 44 -5.95 2.76 -9.41
N GLY A 45 -7.21 2.96 -9.77
CA GLY A 45 -7.73 4.24 -10.24
C GLY A 45 -7.95 5.21 -9.09
N ASN A 46 -8.57 6.35 -9.38
CA ASN A 46 -9.00 7.29 -8.36
C ASN A 46 -10.49 7.60 -8.52
N THR A 47 -10.99 8.74 -8.03
CA THR A 47 -12.40 9.08 -8.22
C THR A 47 -12.73 9.61 -9.62
N GLY A 48 -11.73 9.92 -10.44
CA GLY A 48 -11.92 10.46 -11.79
C GLY A 48 -11.67 9.43 -12.88
N ASP A 49 -12.06 9.76 -14.11
CA ASP A 49 -11.86 8.89 -15.29
C ASP A 49 -10.39 8.49 -15.51
N ARG A 50 -10.07 7.19 -15.44
CA ARG A 50 -8.71 6.66 -15.67
C ARG A 50 -8.62 5.60 -16.76
N ALA A 51 -7.39 5.36 -17.17
CA ALA A 51 -7.02 4.14 -17.87
C ALA A 51 -5.96 3.40 -17.06
N LEU A 52 -6.23 2.14 -16.70
CA LEU A 52 -5.37 1.27 -15.92
C LEU A 52 -4.86 0.17 -16.82
N ALA A 53 -3.56 -0.07 -16.82
CA ALA A 53 -2.94 -1.14 -17.58
C ALA A 53 -2.01 -1.96 -16.67
N GLY A 54 -2.27 -3.26 -16.51
CA GLY A 54 -1.46 -4.18 -15.69
C GLY A 54 -0.08 -4.41 -16.31
N GLY A 55 -0.05 -4.97 -17.52
CA GLY A 55 1.18 -5.13 -18.28
C GLY A 55 1.51 -6.61 -18.52
N PHE A 56 2.61 -7.10 -17.97
CA PHE A 56 2.89 -8.54 -17.91
C PHE A 56 2.89 -8.99 -16.47
N GLY A 57 2.27 -10.11 -16.16
CA GLY A 57 2.13 -10.58 -14.78
C GLY A 57 0.68 -10.99 -14.51
N ASP A 58 0.44 -11.59 -13.36
CA ASP A 58 -0.93 -11.79 -12.89
C ASP A 58 -1.32 -10.54 -12.08
N ASP A 59 -2.03 -9.61 -12.72
CA ASP A 59 -2.26 -8.27 -12.20
C ASP A 59 -3.62 -8.13 -11.52
N THR A 60 -3.77 -7.16 -10.63
CA THR A 60 -5.08 -6.77 -10.09
C THR A 60 -5.36 -5.31 -10.38
N LEU A 61 -6.47 -5.05 -11.07
CA LEU A 61 -6.89 -3.73 -11.51
C LEU A 61 -8.17 -3.31 -10.78
N VAL A 62 -8.14 -2.14 -10.15
CA VAL A 62 -9.26 -1.58 -9.38
C VAL A 62 -9.62 -0.21 -9.91
N ALA A 63 -10.75 -0.13 -10.61
CA ALA A 63 -11.24 1.09 -11.25
C ALA A 63 -11.47 2.26 -10.26
N ARG A 64 -12.11 1.96 -9.12
CA ARG A 64 -12.75 2.92 -8.19
C ARG A 64 -13.94 3.66 -8.83
N PHE A 65 -13.95 5.00 -8.85
CA PHE A 65 -15.08 5.81 -9.34
C PHE A 65 -14.71 6.55 -10.63
N GLY A 66 -15.71 7.12 -11.30
CA GLY A 66 -15.53 7.72 -12.63
C GLY A 66 -15.58 6.70 -13.78
N ASN A 67 -15.22 7.15 -14.98
CA ASN A 67 -15.26 6.33 -16.20
C ASN A 67 -13.89 5.72 -16.49
N ASP A 68 -13.70 4.48 -16.08
CA ASP A 68 -12.41 3.81 -16.18
C ASP A 68 -12.32 2.82 -17.34
N THR A 69 -11.12 2.67 -17.89
CA THR A 69 -10.76 1.60 -18.83
C THR A 69 -9.64 0.75 -18.25
N LEU A 70 -9.87 -0.54 -18.09
CA LEU A 70 -8.96 -1.50 -17.48
C LEU A 70 -8.45 -2.46 -18.56
N VAL A 71 -7.13 -2.64 -18.59
CA VAL A 71 -6.43 -3.54 -19.51
C VAL A 71 -5.51 -4.41 -18.67
N GLY A 72 -5.84 -5.69 -18.49
CA GLY A 72 -5.02 -6.61 -17.70
C GLY A 72 -3.64 -6.82 -18.33
N GLY A 73 -3.62 -7.14 -19.62
CA GLY A 73 -2.41 -7.39 -20.38
C GLY A 73 -2.14 -8.88 -20.52
N VAL A 74 -0.96 -9.34 -20.06
CA VAL A 74 -0.53 -10.72 -20.22
C VAL A 74 -0.40 -11.38 -18.86
N GLY A 75 -1.31 -12.29 -18.56
CA GLY A 75 -1.28 -13.16 -17.38
C GLY A 75 -2.68 -13.59 -17.02
N SER A 76 -2.87 -14.00 -15.77
CA SER A 76 -4.19 -14.24 -15.19
C SER A 76 -4.58 -13.03 -14.33
N ASP A 77 -5.36 -12.13 -14.89
CA ASP A 77 -5.64 -10.84 -14.26
C ASP A 77 -6.94 -10.84 -13.44
N THR A 78 -7.02 -9.94 -12.47
CA THR A 78 -8.20 -9.73 -11.62
C THR A 78 -8.74 -8.32 -11.80
N PHE A 79 -9.98 -8.20 -12.25
CA PHE A 79 -10.64 -6.91 -12.45
C PHE A 79 -11.70 -6.69 -11.38
N ARG A 80 -11.61 -5.59 -10.63
CA ARG A 80 -12.55 -5.26 -9.56
C ARG A 80 -13.39 -4.04 -9.92
N VAL A 81 -14.71 -4.22 -9.81
CA VAL A 81 -15.70 -3.19 -10.14
C VAL A 81 -16.47 -2.83 -8.88
N SER A 82 -16.30 -1.58 -8.42
CA SER A 82 -17.06 -1.03 -7.30
C SER A 82 -18.45 -0.61 -7.77
N LEU A 83 -19.47 -1.00 -6.99
CA LEU A 83 -20.86 -0.55 -7.18
C LEU A 83 -21.26 0.51 -6.15
N ALA A 84 -20.30 1.06 -5.41
CA ALA A 84 -20.55 2.12 -4.46
C ALA A 84 -20.98 3.40 -5.20
N PRO A 85 -21.89 4.23 -4.63
CA PRO A 85 -22.24 5.52 -5.23
C PRO A 85 -21.00 6.41 -5.32
N ASP A 86 -20.91 7.16 -6.41
CA ASP A 86 -19.81 8.10 -6.62
C ASP A 86 -19.84 9.23 -5.58
N PRO A 87 -18.79 9.41 -4.75
CA PRO A 87 -18.72 10.46 -3.74
C PRO A 87 -18.68 11.87 -4.35
N ASP A 88 -18.15 12.02 -5.57
CA ASP A 88 -18.10 13.29 -6.30
C ASP A 88 -19.45 13.65 -6.96
N GLY A 89 -20.43 12.75 -6.87
CA GLY A 89 -21.80 13.00 -7.31
C GLY A 89 -22.01 12.84 -8.81
N ASP A 90 -21.14 12.09 -9.48
CA ASP A 90 -21.30 11.78 -10.89
C ASP A 90 -22.57 10.95 -11.15
N THR A 91 -23.23 11.31 -12.24
CA THR A 91 -24.55 10.75 -12.56
C THR A 91 -24.47 9.38 -13.23
N LEU A 92 -23.34 9.05 -13.85
CA LEU A 92 -23.07 7.81 -14.58
C LEU A 92 -21.57 7.48 -14.53
N VAL A 93 -21.24 6.32 -13.99
CA VAL A 93 -19.89 5.72 -13.87
C VAL A 93 -19.86 4.51 -14.79
N ASN A 94 -18.90 4.46 -15.72
CA ASN A 94 -18.75 3.35 -16.65
C ASN A 94 -17.36 2.72 -16.56
N THR A 95 -17.30 1.48 -16.12
CA THR A 95 -16.06 0.69 -16.15
C THR A 95 -16.02 -0.13 -17.43
N VAL A 96 -14.94 0.01 -18.19
CA VAL A 96 -14.65 -0.79 -19.40
C VAL A 96 -13.51 -1.74 -19.09
N ILE A 97 -13.70 -3.04 -19.29
CA ILE A 97 -12.62 -4.03 -19.30
C ILE A 97 -12.36 -4.40 -20.76
N ALA A 98 -11.15 -4.08 -21.24
CA ALA A 98 -10.84 -4.10 -22.67
C ALA A 98 -10.37 -5.47 -23.20
N ASP A 99 -9.83 -6.32 -22.33
CA ASP A 99 -9.09 -7.52 -22.74
C ASP A 99 -9.36 -8.76 -21.87
N TYR A 100 -10.49 -8.81 -21.16
CA TYR A 100 -10.86 -9.96 -20.34
C TYR A 100 -10.85 -11.28 -21.14
N GLU A 101 -10.10 -12.28 -20.68
CA GLU A 101 -9.98 -13.61 -21.27
C GLU A 101 -10.64 -14.69 -20.38
N PRO A 102 -11.86 -15.16 -20.71
CA PRO A 102 -12.55 -16.17 -19.91
C PRO A 102 -11.76 -17.48 -19.75
N GLY A 103 -11.55 -17.88 -18.50
CA GLY A 103 -10.82 -19.10 -18.14
C GLY A 103 -9.30 -18.93 -18.09
N VAL A 104 -8.79 -17.75 -18.41
CA VAL A 104 -7.43 -17.30 -18.07
C VAL A 104 -7.50 -16.32 -16.91
N ASP A 105 -8.30 -15.27 -17.05
CA ASP A 105 -8.51 -14.27 -16.00
C ASP A 105 -9.41 -14.76 -14.87
N ALA A 106 -9.26 -14.15 -13.71
CA ALA A 106 -10.09 -14.43 -12.56
C ALA A 106 -11.54 -13.97 -12.82
N PRO A 107 -12.54 -14.62 -12.17
CA PRO A 107 -13.91 -14.12 -12.16
C PRO A 107 -13.96 -12.66 -11.70
N ILE A 108 -14.87 -11.87 -12.26
CA ILE A 108 -15.03 -10.45 -11.95
C ILE A 108 -15.89 -10.30 -10.69
N PRO A 109 -15.31 -9.98 -9.52
CA PRO A 109 -16.11 -9.64 -8.35
C PRO A 109 -16.86 -8.33 -8.58
N LEU A 110 -18.18 -8.38 -8.42
CA LEU A 110 -19.02 -7.19 -8.30
C LEU A 110 -19.11 -6.82 -6.82
N ILE A 111 -18.53 -5.68 -6.46
CA ILE A 111 -18.40 -5.25 -5.06
C ILE A 111 -19.59 -4.35 -4.72
N PHE A 112 -20.44 -4.81 -3.79
CA PHE A 112 -21.63 -4.08 -3.36
C PHE A 112 -21.33 -3.28 -2.10
N PRO A 113 -21.82 -2.03 -1.97
CA PRO A 113 -21.57 -1.23 -0.77
C PRO A 113 -22.12 -1.89 0.50
N ALA A 114 -21.44 -1.66 1.62
CA ALA A 114 -21.80 -2.17 2.95
C ALA A 114 -23.31 -2.15 3.24
N GLY A 115 -23.87 -3.32 3.59
CA GLY A 115 -25.28 -3.46 3.93
C GLY A 115 -26.23 -3.55 2.74
N SER A 116 -25.72 -3.47 1.51
CA SER A 116 -26.41 -3.92 0.32
C SER A 116 -26.00 -5.36 0.01
N SER A 117 -26.98 -6.20 -0.26
CA SER A 117 -26.79 -7.57 -0.69
C SER A 117 -27.19 -7.70 -2.16
N SER A 118 -26.63 -8.68 -2.87
CA SER A 118 -27.19 -9.11 -4.16
C SER A 118 -28.69 -9.46 -4.06
N ALA A 119 -29.16 -9.79 -2.85
CA ALA A 119 -30.56 -10.01 -2.51
C ALA A 119 -31.42 -8.74 -2.33
N ASP A 120 -30.84 -7.54 -2.27
CA ASP A 120 -31.56 -6.26 -2.25
C ASP A 120 -32.10 -5.84 -3.64
N GLY A 121 -31.96 -6.73 -4.64
CA GLY A 121 -32.88 -6.80 -5.77
C GLY A 121 -32.37 -6.24 -7.09
N ILE A 122 -31.07 -6.05 -7.25
CA ILE A 122 -30.49 -5.64 -8.54
C ILE A 122 -30.08 -6.87 -9.38
N PHE A 123 -29.44 -7.88 -8.76
CA PHE A 123 -29.10 -9.16 -9.40
C PHE A 123 -29.31 -10.33 -8.44
N SER A 124 -30.51 -10.91 -8.42
CA SER A 124 -30.81 -12.06 -7.54
C SER A 124 -30.42 -13.42 -8.15
N SER A 125 -30.03 -13.41 -9.42
CA SER A 125 -29.56 -14.56 -10.19
C SER A 125 -28.72 -14.10 -11.38
N PHE A 126 -27.94 -15.01 -11.96
CA PHE A 126 -27.22 -14.73 -13.20
C PHE A 126 -28.17 -14.40 -14.37
N ASP A 127 -29.36 -15.00 -14.39
CA ASP A 127 -30.40 -14.65 -15.38
C ASP A 127 -30.85 -13.18 -15.27
N ASP A 128 -30.89 -12.61 -14.06
CA ASP A 128 -31.20 -11.19 -13.86
C ASP A 128 -30.06 -10.30 -14.38
N LEU A 129 -28.81 -10.71 -14.21
CA LEU A 129 -27.64 -10.02 -14.76
C LEU A 129 -27.67 -10.04 -16.30
N LEU A 130 -27.94 -11.21 -16.88
CA LEU A 130 -28.03 -11.39 -18.32
C LEU A 130 -29.20 -10.59 -18.94
N ALA A 131 -30.30 -10.42 -18.20
CA ALA A 131 -31.42 -9.58 -18.63
C ALA A 131 -31.07 -8.08 -18.72
N ASN A 132 -30.03 -7.64 -18.02
CA ASN A 132 -29.50 -6.27 -18.05
C ASN A 132 -28.27 -6.12 -18.95
N ALA A 133 -27.88 -7.18 -19.65
CA ALA A 133 -26.74 -7.20 -20.57
C ALA A 133 -27.20 -7.02 -22.03
N VAL A 134 -26.50 -6.16 -22.78
CA VAL A 134 -26.76 -5.90 -24.20
C VAL A 134 -25.45 -5.93 -24.97
N GLU A 135 -25.42 -6.65 -26.09
CA GLU A 135 -24.28 -6.64 -27.00
C GLU A 135 -24.28 -5.33 -27.82
N ILE A 136 -23.23 -4.53 -27.69
CA ILE A 136 -23.06 -3.23 -28.36
C ILE A 136 -21.63 -3.16 -28.89
N ASP A 137 -21.47 -2.80 -30.17
CA ASP A 137 -20.18 -2.53 -30.82
C ASP A 137 -19.09 -3.62 -30.64
N GLY A 138 -19.49 -4.89 -30.51
CA GLY A 138 -18.57 -6.02 -30.38
C GLY A 138 -18.08 -6.28 -28.96
N GLY A 139 -18.77 -5.73 -27.96
CA GLY A 139 -18.64 -6.08 -26.55
C GLY A 139 -20.01 -6.25 -25.89
N VAL A 140 -20.02 -6.57 -24.60
CA VAL A 140 -21.22 -6.65 -23.78
C VAL A 140 -21.26 -5.49 -22.78
N VAL A 141 -22.34 -4.72 -22.80
CA VAL A 141 -22.63 -3.68 -21.80
C VAL A 141 -23.67 -4.19 -20.82
N ILE A 142 -23.33 -4.21 -19.54
CA ILE A 142 -24.17 -4.65 -18.43
C ILE A 142 -24.55 -3.41 -17.63
N THR A 143 -25.85 -3.12 -17.51
CA THR A 143 -26.33 -2.06 -16.63
C THR A 143 -26.37 -2.58 -15.20
N LEU A 144 -25.45 -2.10 -14.37
CA LEU A 144 -25.25 -2.56 -13.00
C LEU A 144 -26.18 -1.85 -12.01
N THR A 145 -26.33 -0.53 -12.13
CA THR A 145 -27.28 0.26 -11.32
C THR A 145 -27.91 1.35 -12.19
N SER A 146 -28.72 2.24 -11.60
CA SER A 146 -29.25 3.40 -12.34
C SER A 146 -28.17 4.37 -12.81
N SER A 147 -26.96 4.28 -12.24
CA SER A 147 -25.83 5.16 -12.49
C SER A 147 -24.55 4.42 -12.83
N GLN A 148 -24.57 3.08 -13.02
CA GLN A 148 -23.36 2.31 -13.30
C GLN A 148 -23.54 1.31 -14.43
N THR A 149 -22.52 1.21 -15.28
CA THR A 149 -22.41 0.21 -16.34
C THR A 149 -21.04 -0.46 -16.32
N LEU A 150 -21.01 -1.75 -16.65
CA LEU A 150 -19.80 -2.51 -16.94
C LEU A 150 -19.80 -2.88 -18.42
N THR A 151 -18.75 -2.50 -19.14
CA THR A 151 -18.53 -2.89 -20.53
C THR A 151 -17.40 -3.92 -20.60
N LEU A 152 -17.66 -5.08 -21.19
CA LEU A 152 -16.68 -6.11 -21.48
C LEU A 152 -16.44 -6.11 -23.00
N GLU A 153 -15.32 -5.54 -23.45
CA GLU A 153 -14.99 -5.51 -24.87
C GLU A 153 -14.56 -6.88 -25.38
N GLY A 154 -14.81 -7.17 -26.66
CA GLY A 154 -14.39 -8.42 -27.29
C GLY A 154 -15.19 -9.68 -26.88
N LEU A 155 -16.05 -9.58 -25.88
CA LEU A 155 -16.97 -10.65 -25.46
C LEU A 155 -18.35 -10.51 -26.10
N THR A 156 -19.04 -11.64 -26.21
CA THR A 156 -20.46 -11.74 -26.59
C THR A 156 -21.30 -12.22 -25.41
N LEU A 157 -22.63 -12.08 -25.50
CA LEU A 157 -23.54 -12.61 -24.48
C LEU A 157 -23.39 -14.13 -24.25
N GLY A 158 -22.90 -14.87 -25.25
CA GLY A 158 -22.65 -16.31 -25.15
C GLY A 158 -21.39 -16.66 -24.35
N ASP A 159 -20.48 -15.70 -24.16
CA ASP A 159 -19.25 -15.89 -23.40
C ASP A 159 -19.46 -15.61 -21.90
N LEU A 160 -20.55 -14.93 -21.54
CA LEU A 160 -20.92 -14.74 -20.14
C LEU A 160 -21.41 -16.05 -19.52
N THR A 161 -20.83 -16.42 -18.39
CA THR A 161 -21.24 -17.59 -17.60
C THR A 161 -21.40 -17.22 -16.13
N GLU A 162 -22.07 -18.06 -15.33
CA GLU A 162 -22.09 -17.88 -13.87
C GLU A 162 -20.67 -17.83 -13.29
N GLU A 163 -19.74 -18.61 -13.86
CA GLU A 163 -18.33 -18.69 -13.46
C GLU A 163 -17.61 -17.35 -13.61
N LEU A 164 -18.00 -16.52 -14.58
CA LEU A 164 -17.43 -15.21 -14.85
C LEU A 164 -17.73 -14.18 -13.73
N PHE A 165 -18.82 -14.37 -13.00
CA PHE A 165 -19.29 -13.45 -11.95
C PHE A 165 -19.40 -14.14 -10.58
N LEU A 166 -18.70 -15.26 -10.38
CA LEU A 166 -18.75 -15.99 -9.11
C LEU A 166 -18.28 -15.09 -7.97
N GLY A 167 -19.21 -14.88 -7.02
CA GLY A 167 -18.94 -14.23 -5.75
C GLY A 167 -19.41 -12.79 -5.74
N SER A 168 -20.71 -12.58 -5.46
CA SER A 168 -21.10 -11.36 -4.75
C SER A 168 -20.39 -11.42 -3.40
N VAL A 169 -19.21 -10.81 -3.31
CA VAL A 169 -18.55 -10.54 -2.04
C VAL A 169 -19.42 -9.51 -1.35
N ASN A 170 -20.38 -10.01 -0.55
CA ASN A 170 -20.76 -9.24 0.62
C ASN A 170 -19.45 -9.01 1.36
N GLU A 171 -19.14 -7.76 1.71
CA GLU A 171 -18.01 -7.30 2.56
C GLU A 171 -18.02 -7.92 3.98
N ALA A 172 -18.60 -9.10 4.15
CA ALA A 172 -18.63 -9.87 5.38
C ALA A 172 -17.42 -10.80 5.44
N GLN A 173 -16.33 -10.26 5.99
CA GLN A 173 -15.30 -10.97 6.76
C GLN A 173 -14.72 -12.25 6.12
N GLY A 174 -13.58 -12.10 5.43
CA GLY A 174 -12.68 -13.21 5.14
C GLY A 174 -12.52 -13.63 3.68
N SER A 175 -12.54 -12.69 2.72
CA SER A 175 -11.89 -12.90 1.41
C SER A 175 -10.69 -11.97 1.32
N GLU A 176 -9.57 -12.47 0.78
CA GLU A 176 -8.18 -11.96 0.68
C GLU A 176 -7.94 -10.48 0.29
N PHE A 177 -8.97 -9.64 0.26
CA PHE A 177 -8.89 -8.29 -0.24
C PHE A 177 -10.14 -7.49 0.19
N LEU A 178 -9.96 -6.57 1.15
CA LEU A 178 -10.97 -5.62 1.63
C LEU A 178 -10.68 -4.23 1.03
N LEU A 179 -11.63 -3.68 0.27
CA LEU A 179 -11.58 -2.32 -0.25
C LEU A 179 -12.63 -1.46 0.42
N GLU A 180 -12.22 -0.24 0.74
CA GLU A 180 -13.04 0.95 0.94
C GLU A 180 -13.72 1.09 2.31
N SER A 181 -13.16 1.98 3.12
CA SER A 181 -13.92 2.82 4.02
C SER A 181 -14.86 3.68 3.17
N TYR A 182 -16.17 3.48 3.32
CA TYR A 182 -17.16 4.44 2.87
C TYR A 182 -17.39 5.45 4.00
N GLU A 183 -17.57 6.74 3.66
CA GLU A 183 -17.67 7.85 4.62
C GLU A 183 -18.31 7.47 5.96
N GLY A 184 -17.54 7.56 7.04
CA GLY A 184 -17.98 7.27 8.40
C GLY A 184 -17.99 5.79 8.80
N ALA A 185 -17.41 4.90 7.98
CA ALA A 185 -17.09 3.53 8.38
C ALA A 185 -16.05 3.56 9.51
N GLY A 186 -16.39 2.93 10.64
CA GLY A 186 -15.41 2.66 11.69
C GLY A 186 -14.31 1.71 11.21
N ALA A 187 -13.49 1.26 12.17
CA ALA A 187 -12.35 0.38 11.94
C ALA A 187 -12.52 -0.67 10.82
N ILE A 188 -11.64 -0.62 9.82
CA ILE A 188 -11.43 -1.64 8.80
C ILE A 188 -10.64 -2.78 9.45
N SER A 189 -11.05 -4.02 9.27
CA SER A 189 -10.37 -5.17 9.88
C SER A 189 -10.27 -6.32 8.89
N GLY A 190 -9.05 -6.77 8.65
CA GLY A 190 -8.71 -7.99 7.96
C GLY A 190 -8.99 -9.22 8.81
N SER A 191 -8.48 -10.33 8.31
CA SER A 191 -8.79 -11.70 8.66
C SER A 191 -7.62 -12.33 9.44
N ALA A 192 -7.47 -13.65 9.30
CA ALA A 192 -6.33 -14.38 9.88
C ALA A 192 -5.41 -14.96 8.80
N ASP A 193 -5.69 -14.60 7.54
CA ASP A 193 -4.91 -14.90 6.35
C ASP A 193 -4.31 -13.58 5.84
N SER A 194 -3.32 -13.65 4.95
CA SER A 194 -2.74 -12.45 4.32
C SER A 194 -3.80 -11.62 3.60
N ASP A 195 -3.93 -10.36 4.00
CA ASP A 195 -4.89 -9.41 3.45
C ASP A 195 -4.21 -8.26 2.72
N LEU A 196 -4.89 -7.73 1.71
CA LEU A 196 -4.59 -6.41 1.16
C LEU A 196 -5.73 -5.46 1.49
N ILE A 197 -5.42 -4.42 2.26
CA ILE A 197 -6.37 -3.39 2.69
C ILE A 197 -5.94 -2.04 2.15
N LEU A 198 -6.88 -1.38 1.47
CA LEU A 198 -6.70 -0.03 0.97
C LEU A 198 -7.82 0.83 1.54
N ALA A 199 -7.47 1.62 2.55
CA ALA A 199 -8.30 2.71 3.01
C ALA A 199 -8.35 3.79 1.91
N GLY A 200 -9.49 4.47 1.81
CA GLY A 200 -9.80 5.31 0.65
C GLY A 200 -8.80 6.46 0.46
N PHE A 201 -8.80 7.06 -0.73
CA PHE A 201 -7.94 8.21 -1.06
C PHE A 201 -8.63 9.56 -0.81
N GLU A 202 -9.69 9.56 0.00
CA GLU A 202 -10.32 10.76 0.54
C GLU A 202 -9.54 11.21 1.79
N PRO A 203 -9.63 12.47 2.25
CA PRO A 203 -8.89 12.95 3.42
C PRO A 203 -9.48 12.45 4.75
N ASP A 204 -9.89 11.19 4.81
CA ASP A 204 -10.65 10.60 5.91
C ASP A 204 -9.73 9.82 6.86
N ASP A 205 -9.67 10.24 8.11
CA ASP A 205 -8.97 9.48 9.17
C ASP A 205 -9.54 8.05 9.31
N ASN A 206 -8.75 7.05 8.98
CA ASN A 206 -9.12 5.64 8.99
C ASN A 206 -8.45 4.89 10.13
N LYS A 207 -9.04 3.74 10.48
CA LYS A 207 -8.45 2.82 11.44
C LYS A 207 -8.41 1.43 10.84
N ILE A 208 -7.23 0.89 10.63
CA ILE A 208 -7.01 -0.33 9.85
C ILE A 208 -6.36 -1.38 10.72
N PHE A 209 -6.88 -2.60 10.70
CA PHE A 209 -6.28 -3.75 11.37
C PHE A 209 -6.05 -4.85 10.32
N GLY A 210 -4.81 -5.28 10.09
CA GLY A 210 -4.47 -6.41 9.20
C GLY A 210 -4.95 -7.72 9.80
N GLY A 211 -4.41 -8.09 10.96
CA GLY A 211 -4.92 -9.18 11.77
C GLY A 211 -3.88 -10.25 11.99
N ALA A 212 -3.98 -11.39 11.31
CA ALA A 212 -2.87 -12.32 11.25
C ALA A 212 -2.63 -12.70 9.79
N GLY A 213 -1.40 -13.02 9.44
CA GLY A 213 -1.02 -13.21 8.04
C GLY A 213 -0.01 -12.15 7.64
N ASP A 214 0.68 -12.35 6.52
CA ASP A 214 1.57 -11.32 5.97
C ASP A 214 0.69 -10.34 5.18
N ASP A 215 0.39 -9.18 5.75
CA ASP A 215 -0.61 -8.24 5.25
C ASP A 215 0.02 -7.10 4.44
N VAL A 216 -0.79 -6.43 3.61
CA VAL A 216 -0.42 -5.21 2.90
C VAL A 216 -1.48 -4.15 3.14
N LEU A 217 -1.16 -3.07 3.87
CA LEU A 217 -2.13 -2.07 4.33
C LEU A 217 -1.73 -0.67 3.86
N PHE A 218 -2.69 0.09 3.33
CA PHE A 218 -2.53 1.48 2.90
C PHE A 218 -3.58 2.35 3.56
N GLY A 219 -3.16 3.44 4.20
CA GLY A 219 -3.99 4.46 4.84
C GLY A 219 -4.72 5.35 3.84
N GLY A 220 -4.02 5.79 2.80
CA GLY A 220 -4.58 6.66 1.79
C GLY A 220 -4.45 8.13 2.17
N GLY A 221 -5.55 8.84 2.38
CA GLY A 221 -5.51 10.24 2.79
C GLY A 221 -6.10 10.44 4.18
N GLY A 222 -5.62 11.45 4.90
CA GLY A 222 -6.10 11.74 6.26
C GLY A 222 -5.14 11.21 7.32
N ASN A 223 -5.49 11.36 8.59
CA ASN A 223 -4.62 10.96 9.69
C ASN A 223 -5.01 9.57 10.19
N ASP A 224 -4.31 8.55 9.71
CA ASP A 224 -4.68 7.15 9.84
C ASP A 224 -4.09 6.46 11.06
N GLN A 225 -4.73 5.37 11.46
CA GLN A 225 -4.23 4.44 12.47
C GLN A 225 -4.17 3.03 11.91
N ILE A 226 -2.97 2.55 11.60
CA ILE A 226 -2.74 1.28 10.93
C ILE A 226 -2.10 0.28 11.89
N PHE A 227 -2.62 -0.95 11.94
CA PHE A 227 -2.12 -2.03 12.78
C PHE A 227 -1.93 -3.31 11.94
N GLY A 228 -0.71 -3.70 11.60
CA GLY A 228 -0.41 -4.98 10.94
C GLY A 228 -0.78 -6.18 11.82
N ASN A 229 -0.30 -6.15 13.07
CA ASN A 229 -0.48 -7.12 14.15
C ASN A 229 0.45 -8.34 14.07
N VAL A 230 0.11 -9.41 13.35
CA VAL A 230 0.89 -10.67 13.39
C VAL A 230 1.19 -11.15 11.98
N GLY A 231 2.45 -11.10 11.58
CA GLY A 231 2.90 -11.47 10.26
C GLY A 231 4.07 -10.62 9.84
N ASN A 232 4.56 -10.81 8.62
CA ASN A 232 5.51 -9.89 8.01
C ASN A 232 4.70 -8.93 7.13
N ASP A 233 4.39 -7.77 7.67
CA ASP A 233 3.42 -6.86 7.08
C ASP A 233 4.11 -5.77 6.25
N SER A 234 3.42 -5.25 5.23
CA SER A 234 3.82 -4.09 4.43
C SER A 234 2.80 -2.98 4.60
N LEU A 235 3.18 -1.89 5.27
CA LEU A 235 2.28 -0.85 5.77
C LEU A 235 2.68 0.51 5.18
N SER A 236 1.71 1.27 4.70
CA SER A 236 1.87 2.67 4.22
C SER A 236 0.81 3.57 4.85
N GLY A 237 1.21 4.65 5.52
CA GLY A 237 0.29 5.72 5.95
C GLY A 237 -0.25 6.51 4.75
N ASP A 238 0.63 6.78 3.79
CA ASP A 238 0.42 7.58 2.59
C ASP A 238 0.38 9.09 2.86
N ALA A 239 -0.76 9.74 3.06
CA ALA A 239 -0.81 11.20 3.19
C ALA A 239 -1.62 11.66 4.41
N GLY A 240 -0.96 12.34 5.34
CA GLY A 240 -1.52 12.85 6.58
C GLY A 240 -0.59 12.53 7.75
N ASP A 241 -0.96 12.96 8.96
CA ASP A 241 -0.16 12.64 10.15
C ASP A 241 -0.62 11.27 10.70
N ASP A 242 0.10 10.21 10.35
CA ASP A 242 -0.31 8.83 10.56
C ASP A 242 0.29 8.18 11.81
N ILE A 243 -0.38 7.14 12.31
CA ILE A 243 0.14 6.27 13.35
C ILE A 243 0.14 4.83 12.85
N VAL A 244 1.33 4.26 12.64
CA VAL A 244 1.48 2.93 12.05
C VAL A 244 2.19 1.97 13.02
N PHE A 245 1.57 0.82 13.27
CA PHE A 245 2.11 -0.27 14.08
C PHE A 245 2.29 -1.54 13.24
N GLY A 246 3.53 -1.98 13.04
CA GLY A 246 3.88 -3.27 12.42
C GLY A 246 3.34 -4.44 13.25
N GLY A 247 3.92 -4.63 14.43
CA GLY A 247 3.44 -5.61 15.39
C GLY A 247 4.44 -6.72 15.62
N VAL A 248 4.12 -7.95 15.22
CA VAL A 248 4.97 -9.13 15.43
C VAL A 248 5.30 -9.76 14.08
N GLY A 249 6.58 -9.78 13.77
CA GLY A 249 7.16 -10.34 12.55
C GLY A 249 8.13 -9.33 11.96
N ARG A 250 8.64 -9.57 10.75
CA ARG A 250 9.49 -8.58 10.08
C ARG A 250 8.60 -7.69 9.25
N ASP A 251 8.42 -6.46 9.68
CA ASP A 251 7.51 -5.52 9.06
C ASP A 251 8.26 -4.48 8.21
N GLU A 252 7.60 -4.00 7.17
CA GLU A 252 8.04 -2.92 6.28
C GLU A 252 7.03 -1.78 6.41
N ILE A 253 7.46 -0.66 6.98
CA ILE A 253 6.61 0.48 7.32
C ILE A 253 7.09 1.72 6.57
N LEU A 254 6.16 2.40 5.90
CA LEU A 254 6.33 3.73 5.33
C LEU A 254 5.29 4.67 5.96
N GLY A 255 5.72 5.81 6.50
CA GLY A 255 4.83 6.88 6.94
C GLY A 255 4.18 7.54 5.75
N GLY A 256 4.94 8.34 5.01
CA GLY A 256 4.48 8.98 3.79
C GLY A 256 4.69 10.49 3.82
N ASP A 257 3.67 11.26 3.47
CA ASP A 257 3.64 12.71 3.62
C ASP A 257 2.94 13.08 4.94
N GLY A 258 3.57 13.81 5.86
CA GLY A 258 2.97 14.24 7.13
C GLY A 258 3.90 13.99 8.31
N ASP A 259 3.51 14.42 9.51
CA ASP A 259 4.31 14.18 10.72
C ASP A 259 3.88 12.83 11.35
N ASP A 260 4.62 11.75 11.05
CA ASP A 260 4.18 10.38 11.35
C ASP A 260 4.72 9.79 12.67
N GLU A 261 3.97 8.84 13.25
CA GLU A 261 4.38 8.05 14.41
C GLU A 261 4.45 6.55 14.06
N LEU A 262 5.68 6.04 13.89
CA LEU A 262 5.92 4.73 13.29
C LEU A 262 6.55 3.73 14.28
N TYR A 263 5.93 2.56 14.41
CA TYR A 263 6.31 1.52 15.35
C TYR A 263 6.52 0.18 14.64
N GLY A 264 7.78 -0.27 14.48
CA GLY A 264 8.11 -1.60 13.94
C GLY A 264 7.54 -2.72 14.80
N GLY A 265 7.95 -2.76 16.07
CA GLY A 265 7.37 -3.67 17.05
C GLY A 265 8.35 -4.77 17.43
N ALA A 266 8.06 -6.02 17.09
CA ALA A 266 8.88 -7.17 17.43
C ALA A 266 9.29 -7.93 16.17
N GLY A 267 10.57 -7.88 15.83
CA GLY A 267 11.14 -8.45 14.63
C GLY A 267 12.32 -7.61 14.15
N ASP A 268 12.85 -7.93 12.98
CA ASP A 268 13.92 -7.14 12.37
C ASP A 268 13.30 -6.24 11.31
N ASP A 269 12.81 -5.06 11.71
CA ASP A 269 11.89 -4.26 10.90
C ASP A 269 12.60 -3.24 9.98
N ILE A 270 11.89 -2.76 8.96
CA ILE A 270 12.28 -1.61 8.14
C ILE A 270 11.23 -0.52 8.34
N VAL A 271 11.64 0.63 8.85
CA VAL A 271 10.75 1.77 9.13
C VAL A 271 11.28 3.01 8.43
N ILE A 272 10.43 3.63 7.61
CA ILE A 272 10.74 4.80 6.79
C ILE A 272 9.72 5.88 7.14
N GLY A 273 10.17 7.04 7.62
CA GLY A 273 9.33 8.20 7.92
C GLY A 273 8.70 8.74 6.64
N GLY A 274 9.47 9.50 5.87
CA GLY A 274 9.02 10.04 4.60
C GLY A 274 9.28 11.53 4.52
N ALA A 275 8.23 12.33 4.40
CA ALA A 275 8.32 13.77 4.38
C ALA A 275 7.51 14.35 5.53
N GLY A 276 8.15 15.08 6.45
CA GLY A 276 7.55 15.62 7.65
C GLY A 276 8.45 15.39 8.87
N ASP A 277 8.05 15.87 10.04
CA ASP A 277 8.82 15.67 11.27
C ASP A 277 8.40 14.34 11.93
N ASP A 278 9.09 13.24 11.62
CA ASP A 278 8.63 11.89 11.97
C ASP A 278 9.17 11.37 13.32
N SER A 279 8.45 10.43 13.92
CA SER A 279 8.85 9.73 15.16
C SER A 279 8.95 8.22 14.94
N LEU A 280 10.19 7.69 14.93
CA LEU A 280 10.47 6.31 14.55
C LEU A 280 10.89 5.43 15.73
N TYR A 281 10.20 4.31 15.90
CA TYR A 281 10.43 3.31 16.93
C TYR A 281 10.64 1.93 16.28
N GLY A 282 11.88 1.45 16.20
CA GLY A 282 12.16 0.09 15.70
C GLY A 282 11.58 -0.99 16.60
N GLY A 283 11.80 -0.87 17.91
CA GLY A 283 11.23 -1.78 18.89
C GLY A 283 12.21 -2.87 19.32
N ALA A 284 11.87 -4.14 19.12
CA ALA A 284 12.63 -5.30 19.57
C ALA A 284 13.13 -6.12 18.40
N GLY A 285 14.45 -6.10 18.17
CA GLY A 285 15.14 -6.85 17.13
C GLY A 285 16.28 -6.00 16.58
N HIS A 286 16.65 -6.24 15.33
CA HIS A 286 17.64 -5.45 14.59
C HIS A 286 16.98 -4.68 13.45
N ASP A 287 16.62 -3.42 13.74
CA ASP A 287 15.78 -2.63 12.84
C ASP A 287 16.60 -1.71 11.92
N PHE A 288 16.02 -1.33 10.79
CA PHE A 288 16.53 -0.28 9.90
C PHE A 288 15.57 0.90 9.91
N LEU A 289 16.05 2.06 10.34
CA LEU A 289 15.27 3.30 10.42
C LEU A 289 15.82 4.34 9.43
N ILE A 290 14.92 4.96 8.67
CA ILE A 290 15.20 6.02 7.70
C ILE A 290 14.22 7.15 8.01
N GLY A 291 14.72 8.34 8.37
CA GLY A 291 13.87 9.48 8.72
C GLY A 291 13.21 10.08 7.47
N GLY A 292 14.03 10.50 6.51
CA GLY A 292 13.56 11.14 5.29
C GLY A 292 13.79 12.65 5.28
N GLU A 293 12.80 13.41 4.82
CA GLU A 293 12.83 14.87 4.82
C GLU A 293 12.14 15.41 6.07
N GLY A 294 12.80 16.26 6.86
CA GLY A 294 12.19 16.88 8.03
C GLY A 294 13.08 16.75 9.26
N ALA A 295 12.58 17.16 10.42
CA ALA A 295 13.30 17.04 11.68
C ALA A 295 12.81 15.80 12.44
N ASP A 296 13.51 14.68 12.26
CA ASP A 296 13.06 13.38 12.70
C ASP A 296 13.53 13.04 14.12
N THR A 297 12.77 12.19 14.80
CA THR A 297 13.14 11.67 16.12
C THR A 297 13.21 10.14 16.12
N PHE A 298 14.40 9.62 16.37
CA PHE A 298 14.65 8.18 16.45
C PHE A 298 14.69 7.71 17.91
N PHE A 299 13.86 6.74 18.25
CA PHE A 299 13.74 6.23 19.62
C PHE A 299 14.35 4.83 19.74
N PHE A 300 15.35 4.70 20.62
CA PHE A 300 15.95 3.41 20.97
C PHE A 300 15.84 3.14 22.48
N ASN A 301 15.59 1.87 22.81
CA ASN A 301 15.51 1.37 24.17
C ASN A 301 16.35 0.09 24.31
N THR A 302 16.23 -0.63 25.43
CA THR A 302 17.03 -1.84 25.69
C THR A 302 16.49 -3.10 25.02
N THR A 303 15.33 -3.08 24.38
CA THR A 303 14.68 -4.28 23.83
C THR A 303 15.11 -4.60 22.40
N GLY A 304 15.68 -3.63 21.68
CA GLY A 304 16.21 -3.80 20.33
C GLY A 304 17.40 -2.90 20.06
N GLY A 305 18.17 -3.25 19.03
CA GLY A 305 19.17 -2.38 18.42
C GLY A 305 18.77 -2.07 16.99
N GLY A 306 19.62 -1.39 16.24
CA GLY A 306 19.27 -1.10 14.85
C GLY A 306 20.29 -0.24 14.15
N THR A 307 19.90 0.21 12.96
CA THR A 307 20.70 1.07 12.10
C THR A 307 19.86 2.26 11.68
N VAL A 308 20.35 3.47 11.93
CA VAL A 308 19.80 4.68 11.32
C VAL A 308 20.69 5.04 10.13
N VAL A 309 20.06 5.28 8.98
CA VAL A 309 20.76 5.37 7.69
C VAL A 309 21.08 6.80 7.28
N ASP A 310 20.21 7.76 7.59
CA ASP A 310 20.20 9.11 7.00
C ASP A 310 20.18 10.27 8.01
N PHE A 311 20.25 9.98 9.32
CA PHE A 311 20.23 10.96 10.43
C PHE A 311 20.83 12.33 10.09
N ASP A 312 20.08 13.42 10.02
CA ASP A 312 20.62 14.78 9.88
C ASP A 312 20.99 15.36 11.25
N ILE A 313 22.23 15.81 11.41
CA ILE A 313 22.70 16.35 12.68
C ILE A 313 22.14 17.74 13.02
N GLU A 314 21.76 18.51 12.01
CA GLU A 314 21.24 19.87 12.19
C GLU A 314 19.76 19.87 12.56
N GLU A 315 19.03 18.82 12.20
CA GLU A 315 17.57 18.72 12.29
C GLU A 315 17.11 17.60 13.24
N ASP A 316 17.73 16.41 13.18
CA ASP A 316 17.23 15.21 13.86
C ASP A 316 17.64 15.09 15.33
N VAL A 317 16.87 14.26 16.03
CA VAL A 317 17.02 13.95 17.44
C VAL A 317 17.14 12.45 17.64
N LEU A 318 18.15 12.02 18.40
CA LEU A 318 18.29 10.64 18.84
C LEU A 318 17.92 10.52 20.33
N PHE A 319 16.87 9.76 20.61
CA PHE A 319 16.42 9.49 21.98
C PHE A 319 16.85 8.09 22.43
N LEU A 320 17.63 8.02 23.52
CA LEU A 320 18.18 6.79 24.07
C LEU A 320 17.63 6.53 25.48
N ALA A 321 16.71 5.58 25.64
CA ALA A 321 16.06 5.35 26.93
C ALA A 321 16.97 4.65 27.96
N ASN A 322 17.21 5.31 29.11
CA ASN A 322 17.60 4.79 30.44
C ASN A 322 18.86 3.92 30.57
N THR A 323 19.61 3.62 29.51
CA THR A 323 20.81 2.76 29.57
C THR A 323 22.11 3.44 29.19
N VAL A 324 22.04 4.46 28.34
CA VAL A 324 23.17 5.35 28.05
C VAL A 324 22.98 6.57 28.95
N THR A 325 23.87 6.76 29.93
CA THR A 325 23.69 7.83 30.93
C THR A 325 24.54 9.07 30.64
N ASP A 326 25.53 8.94 29.76
CA ASP A 326 26.38 10.01 29.25
C ASP A 326 27.09 9.54 27.96
N PHE A 327 27.62 10.48 27.17
CA PHE A 327 28.42 10.26 25.97
C PHE A 327 29.65 9.36 26.20
N THR A 328 30.13 9.20 27.44
CA THR A 328 31.23 8.29 27.75
C THR A 328 30.90 6.82 27.55
N ASP A 329 29.60 6.47 27.55
CA ASP A 329 29.11 5.11 27.30
C ASP A 329 29.09 4.80 25.78
N ILE A 330 29.20 5.83 24.93
CA ILE A 330 29.32 5.71 23.47
C ILE A 330 30.78 5.36 23.12
N GLN A 331 31.17 4.09 23.28
CA GLN A 331 32.50 3.62 22.91
C GLN A 331 32.61 3.43 21.38
N SER A 332 33.53 4.16 20.74
CA SER A 332 33.63 4.27 19.28
C SER A 332 34.18 3.03 18.52
N ILE A 333 33.51 2.75 17.40
CA ILE A 333 33.97 2.25 16.08
C ILE A 333 34.46 0.78 15.99
N LEU A 334 33.71 -0.02 15.22
CA LEU A 334 34.28 -1.12 14.45
C LEU A 334 34.53 -0.61 13.01
N ASP A 335 35.77 -0.64 12.54
CA ASP A 335 36.10 -0.47 11.11
C ASP A 335 35.57 -1.68 10.34
N ALA A 336 34.28 -1.71 10.03
CA ALA A 336 33.70 -2.75 9.18
C ALA A 336 32.90 -2.10 8.04
N ALA A 337 33.60 -1.86 6.94
CA ALA A 337 33.00 -1.43 5.68
C ALA A 337 32.00 -2.49 5.18
N THR A 338 30.71 -2.27 5.39
CA THR A 338 29.64 -2.90 4.59
C THR A 338 28.94 -1.81 3.79
N PHE A 339 29.14 -1.89 2.48
CA PHE A 339 28.65 -0.95 1.47
C PHE A 339 27.15 -1.22 1.21
N ILE A 340 26.27 -0.31 1.62
CA ILE A 340 24.86 -0.30 1.21
C ILE A 340 24.60 0.99 0.42
N GLY A 341 23.92 0.87 -0.73
CA GLY A 341 23.30 2.00 -1.42
C GLY A 341 24.19 3.04 -2.14
N GLY A 342 25.51 3.03 -1.96
CA GLY A 342 26.37 4.10 -2.50
C GLY A 342 26.61 5.26 -1.54
N ILE A 343 26.20 5.10 -0.27
CA ILE A 343 26.64 5.92 0.86
C ILE A 343 28.01 5.38 1.29
N ASP A 344 28.98 6.28 1.46
CA ASP A 344 30.34 5.89 1.87
C ASP A 344 30.30 5.36 3.31
N ALA A 345 30.29 4.03 3.47
CA ALA A 345 30.39 3.32 4.74
C ALA A 345 31.76 3.48 5.44
N SER A 346 32.51 4.54 5.13
CA SER A 346 33.82 4.84 5.73
C SER A 346 33.69 5.44 7.13
N THR A 347 32.49 5.79 7.57
CA THR A 347 32.21 6.37 8.89
C THR A 347 30.91 5.81 9.47
N GLN A 348 31.01 4.75 10.27
CA GLN A 348 29.91 4.19 11.06
C GLN A 348 30.20 4.43 12.55
N VAL A 349 29.26 5.05 13.26
CA VAL A 349 29.30 5.12 14.73
C VAL A 349 28.44 3.98 15.27
N VAL A 350 29.00 3.21 16.21
CA VAL A 350 28.26 2.16 16.91
C VAL A 350 28.13 2.54 18.38
N ILE A 351 26.90 2.56 18.88
CA ILE A 351 26.54 2.84 20.27
C ILE A 351 26.11 1.53 20.91
N ASP A 352 26.75 1.12 22.01
CA ASP A 352 26.33 -0.04 22.80
C ASP A 352 25.14 0.37 23.68
N LEU A 353 23.99 -0.26 23.47
CA LEU A 353 22.76 -0.01 24.23
C LEU A 353 22.64 -0.92 25.46
N GLY A 354 23.62 -1.80 25.67
CA GLY A 354 23.59 -2.85 26.70
C GLY A 354 22.72 -4.04 26.30
N GLY A 355 22.80 -5.11 27.08
CA GLY A 355 22.00 -6.33 26.82
C GLY A 355 22.39 -7.12 25.56
N GLY A 356 23.45 -6.70 24.85
CA GLY A 356 23.86 -7.27 23.56
C GLY A 356 23.35 -6.49 22.35
N ASN A 357 22.60 -5.39 22.57
CA ASN A 357 22.04 -4.55 21.52
C ASN A 357 22.97 -3.39 21.19
N SER A 358 22.97 -2.97 19.93
CA SER A 358 23.77 -1.86 19.45
C SER A 358 23.00 -1.03 18.43
N LEU A 359 23.22 0.28 18.45
CA LEU A 359 22.75 1.21 17.43
C LEU A 359 23.91 1.58 16.51
N SER A 360 23.70 1.45 15.21
CA SER A 360 24.61 1.92 14.17
C SER A 360 24.09 3.20 13.52
N LEU A 361 24.92 4.22 13.44
CA LEU A 361 24.65 5.43 12.67
C LEU A 361 25.59 5.45 11.46
N ILE A 362 25.02 5.43 10.26
CA ILE A 362 25.78 5.40 9.00
C ILE A 362 26.06 6.83 8.54
N GLY A 363 27.27 7.10 8.03
CA GLY A 363 27.63 8.40 7.45
C GLY A 363 28.22 9.42 8.42
N PHE A 364 28.45 9.03 9.69
CA PHE A 364 28.89 9.93 10.75
C PHE A 364 30.25 9.56 11.35
N THR A 365 31.03 10.59 11.67
CA THR A 365 32.17 10.48 12.59
C THR A 365 31.76 10.79 14.03
N LEU A 366 32.53 10.29 15.00
CA LEU A 366 32.31 10.59 16.42
C LEU A 366 32.41 12.10 16.73
N GLU A 367 33.25 12.84 15.98
CA GLU A 367 33.41 14.29 16.16
C GLU A 367 32.15 15.03 15.75
N GLN A 368 31.55 14.65 14.61
CA GLN A 368 30.25 15.17 14.20
C GLN A 368 29.20 14.84 15.25
N LEU A 369 29.12 13.59 15.73
CA LEU A 369 28.14 13.19 16.74
C LEU A 369 28.12 14.03 18.03
N SER A 370 29.23 14.72 18.36
CA SER A 370 29.29 15.62 19.52
C SER A 370 28.49 16.91 19.35
N GLU A 371 28.08 17.23 18.11
CA GLU A 371 27.22 18.36 17.75
C GLU A 371 25.74 17.95 17.62
N ALA A 372 25.45 16.64 17.66
CA ALA A 372 24.09 16.09 17.51
C ALA A 372 23.23 16.30 18.75
N THR A 373 21.92 16.43 18.55
CA THR A 373 20.95 16.45 19.65
C THR A 373 20.66 15.02 20.10
N ILE A 374 21.40 14.55 21.11
CA ILE A 374 21.15 13.25 21.76
C ILE A 374 20.53 13.48 23.13
N ILE A 375 19.39 12.83 23.37
CA ILE A 375 18.65 12.90 24.63
C ILE A 375 18.73 11.56 25.35
N PHE A 376 19.09 11.61 26.64
CA PHE A 376 19.17 10.46 27.56
C PHE A 376 18.02 10.47 28.58
#